data_AF-A0A0U5B007-F1
#
_entry.id   AF-A0A0U5B007-F1
#
_cell.length_a   1.000
_cell.length_b   1.000
_cell.length_c   1.000
_cell.angle_alpha   90.00
_cell.angle_beta   90.00
_cell.angle_gamma   90.00
#
_symmetry.space_group_name_H-M   'P 1'
#
loop_
_entity.id
_entity.type
_entity.pdbx_description
1 polymer ?
#
loop_
_entity_poly.entity_id
_entity_poly.type
_entity_poly.pdbx_seq_one_letter_code
_entity_poly.pdbx_strand_id
1 'polypeptide(L)'
;MFYYLGVDLGGGSNTWAVALKKLPKRGLLLENVLSFNETELKNVTSEEIFAFVKNNRVLALSIDAPLSFSLKVEKGFRLADLALRNLLPGPYRKWVLSYHTLMGIPLRGLLLAQKLSPYCGTILETHPRASFYFLLPEEKRYLASKYKKEGLFPEETDFLINYFEKHFFIKLPKMVFDKADFLDAFICSLTSYIYVKAPEKLLFLPQEEDLTGFGPFVIYFKKRKVALKLEKNLR
;
A
#
# COMPACT_ATOMS: atom_id res chain seq x y z
N MET A 1 -20.05 -8.34 -6.72
CA MET A 1 -19.49 -7.28 -5.85
C MET A 1 -17.98 -7.38 -5.89
N PHE A 2 -17.24 -6.28 -5.90
CA PHE A 2 -15.78 -6.29 -6.10
C PHE A 2 -15.01 -6.03 -4.80
N TYR A 3 -13.86 -6.67 -4.70
CA TYR A 3 -12.89 -6.50 -3.62
C TYR A 3 -11.70 -5.65 -4.07
N TYR A 4 -11.11 -4.92 -3.11
CA TYR A 4 -9.86 -4.18 -3.23
C TYR A 4 -8.88 -4.77 -2.22
N LEU A 5 -7.81 -5.38 -2.72
CA LEU A 5 -6.88 -6.15 -1.90
C LEU A 5 -5.61 -5.34 -1.66
N GLY A 6 -5.06 -5.42 -0.46
CA GLY A 6 -3.75 -4.90 -0.10
C GLY A 6 -2.91 -5.99 0.53
N VAL A 7 -1.64 -6.07 0.17
CA VAL A 7 -0.70 -7.06 0.68
C VAL A 7 0.57 -6.37 1.16
N ASP A 8 0.96 -6.61 2.41
CA ASP A 8 2.28 -6.27 2.95
C ASP A 8 3.13 -7.54 3.01
N LEU A 9 4.33 -7.48 2.40
CA LEU A 9 5.28 -8.58 2.31
C LEU A 9 6.50 -8.31 3.20
N GLY A 10 6.60 -9.03 4.31
CA GLY A 10 7.78 -9.08 5.16
C GLY A 10 8.68 -10.30 4.88
N GLY A 11 9.39 -10.78 5.91
CA GLY A 11 10.18 -12.02 5.86
C GLY A 11 9.33 -13.28 5.59
N GLY A 12 9.95 -14.46 5.52
CA GLY A 12 9.36 -15.70 4.98
C GLY A 12 7.95 -16.08 5.46
N SER A 13 7.60 -15.80 6.71
CA SER A 13 6.27 -16.04 7.30
C SER A 13 5.50 -14.77 7.67
N ASN A 14 6.06 -13.58 7.43
CA ASN A 14 5.42 -12.31 7.74
C ASN A 14 4.75 -11.77 6.48
N THR A 15 3.51 -12.19 6.24
CA THR A 15 2.69 -11.66 5.15
C THR A 15 1.33 -11.30 5.69
N TRP A 16 0.88 -10.09 5.35
CA TRP A 16 -0.39 -9.53 5.79
C TRP A 16 -1.23 -9.19 4.57
N ALA A 17 -2.50 -9.56 4.57
CA ALA A 17 -3.39 -9.24 3.47
C ALA A 17 -4.76 -8.76 3.98
N VAL A 18 -5.20 -7.63 3.43
CA VAL A 18 -6.44 -6.97 3.83
C VAL A 18 -7.33 -6.77 2.61
N ALA A 19 -8.57 -7.22 2.71
CA ALA A 19 -9.59 -7.04 1.69
C ALA A 19 -10.61 -5.99 2.11
N LEU A 20 -10.85 -5.02 1.23
CA LEU A 20 -11.93 -4.05 1.37
C LEU A 20 -13.02 -4.29 0.34
N LYS A 21 -14.24 -3.94 0.72
CA LYS A 21 -15.40 -4.03 -0.16
C LYS A 21 -16.22 -2.75 -0.08
N LYS A 22 -16.67 -2.22 -1.22
CA LYS A 22 -17.53 -1.03 -1.24
C LYS A 22 -18.99 -1.43 -1.16
N LEU A 23 -19.65 -1.13 -0.05
CA LEU A 23 -21.08 -1.33 0.14
C LEU A 23 -21.88 -0.15 -0.43
N PRO A 24 -22.93 -0.40 -1.24
CA PRO A 24 -23.84 0.65 -1.66
C PRO A 24 -24.39 1.40 -0.44
N LYS A 25 -24.29 2.73 -0.45
CA LYS A 25 -24.79 3.64 0.61
C LYS A 25 -24.17 3.48 2.01
N ARG A 26 -23.27 2.51 2.24
CA ARG A 26 -22.63 2.23 3.55
C ARG A 26 -21.11 2.43 3.58
N GLY A 27 -20.53 2.90 2.48
CA GLY A 27 -19.09 3.20 2.41
C GLY A 27 -18.22 1.96 2.19
N LEU A 28 -17.07 1.91 2.85
CA LEU A 28 -16.13 0.80 2.78
C LEU A 28 -16.30 -0.14 3.97
N LEU A 29 -16.19 -1.44 3.70
CA LEU A 29 -16.16 -2.50 4.71
C LEU A 29 -14.77 -3.13 4.71
N LEU A 30 -14.18 -3.23 5.90
CA LEU A 30 -13.06 -4.11 6.18
C LEU A 30 -13.60 -5.54 6.33
N GLU A 31 -13.20 -6.45 5.45
CA GLU A 31 -13.76 -7.80 5.44
C GLU A 31 -13.05 -8.72 6.44
N ASN A 32 -13.83 -9.50 7.18
CA ASN A 32 -13.41 -10.51 8.14
C ASN A 32 -12.89 -11.77 7.42
N VAL A 33 -11.77 -11.60 6.69
CA VAL A 33 -11.08 -12.61 5.91
C VAL A 33 -9.57 -12.34 5.91
N LEU A 34 -8.78 -13.34 5.51
CA LEU A 34 -7.32 -13.24 5.41
C LEU A 34 -6.70 -12.88 6.77
N SER A 35 -6.03 -11.72 6.86
CA SER A 35 -5.31 -11.31 8.07
C SER A 35 -6.18 -10.70 9.15
N PHE A 36 -7.47 -10.47 8.88
CA PHE A 36 -8.41 -9.95 9.84
C PHE A 36 -9.47 -10.99 10.14
N ASN A 37 -9.63 -11.33 11.41
CA ASN A 37 -10.93 -11.71 11.91
C ASN A 37 -11.33 -10.81 13.07
N GLU A 38 -12.64 -10.66 13.32
CA GLU A 38 -13.16 -9.70 14.31
C GLU A 38 -12.58 -9.85 15.73
N THR A 39 -11.91 -10.97 16.01
CA THR A 39 -11.32 -11.32 17.30
C THR A 39 -9.79 -11.31 17.31
N GLU A 40 -9.12 -11.45 16.17
CA GLU A 40 -7.66 -11.54 16.09
C GLU A 40 -7.09 -11.08 14.73
N LEU A 41 -5.81 -10.72 14.79
CA LEU A 41 -4.99 -10.40 13.63
C LEU A 41 -3.96 -11.51 13.39
N LYS A 42 -3.86 -12.00 12.16
CA LYS A 42 -2.92 -13.07 11.82
C LYS A 42 -2.21 -12.87 10.49
N ASN A 43 -1.01 -13.44 10.38
CA ASN A 43 -0.35 -13.60 9.09
C ASN A 43 -1.11 -14.59 8.20
N VAL A 44 -0.92 -14.45 6.89
CA VAL A 44 -1.47 -15.35 5.89
C VAL A 44 -0.39 -15.84 4.95
N THR A 45 -0.65 -16.99 4.34
CA THR A 45 0.19 -17.58 3.29
C THR A 45 -0.14 -17.01 1.91
N SER A 46 0.79 -17.18 0.95
CA SER A 46 0.52 -16.81 -0.45
C SER A 46 -0.58 -17.67 -1.07
N GLU A 47 -0.72 -18.91 -0.61
CA GLU A 47 -1.77 -19.85 -0.99
C GLU A 47 -3.16 -19.37 -0.54
N GLU A 48 -3.29 -18.86 0.69
CA GLU A 48 -4.53 -18.26 1.19
C GLU A 48 -4.92 -17.01 0.39
N ILE A 49 -3.96 -16.15 0.07
CA ILE A 49 -4.18 -14.98 -0.79
C ILE A 49 -4.65 -15.44 -2.18
N PHE A 50 -3.97 -16.41 -2.79
CA PHE A 50 -4.35 -16.95 -4.09
C PHE A 50 -5.74 -17.57 -4.08
N ALA A 51 -6.07 -18.37 -3.06
CA ALA A 51 -7.39 -18.97 -2.91
C ALA A 51 -8.48 -17.88 -2.79
N PHE A 52 -8.21 -16.81 -2.03
CA PHE A 52 -9.12 -15.67 -1.94
C PHE A 52 -9.34 -15.00 -3.30
N VAL A 53 -8.27 -14.65 -4.01
CA VAL A 53 -8.38 -13.97 -5.33
C VAL A 53 -9.03 -14.88 -6.37
N LYS A 54 -8.76 -16.18 -6.36
CA LYS A 54 -9.39 -17.15 -7.28
C LYS A 54 -10.91 -17.25 -7.07
N ASN A 55 -11.36 -17.19 -5.82
CA ASN A 55 -12.76 -17.38 -5.46
C ASN A 55 -13.58 -16.08 -5.40
N ASN A 56 -12.93 -14.91 -5.48
CA ASN A 56 -13.57 -13.61 -5.33
C ASN A 56 -13.21 -12.67 -6.47
N ARG A 57 -14.13 -11.77 -6.84
CA ARG A 57 -13.85 -10.76 -7.87
C ARG A 57 -13.01 -9.63 -7.30
N VAL A 58 -11.68 -9.72 -7.42
CA VAL A 58 -10.74 -8.68 -7.00
C VAL A 58 -10.47 -7.72 -8.15
N LEU A 59 -10.89 -6.47 -8.00
CA LEU A 59 -10.79 -5.47 -9.07
C LEU A 59 -9.42 -4.80 -9.11
N ALA A 60 -8.81 -4.59 -7.94
CA ALA A 60 -7.46 -4.04 -7.80
C ALA A 60 -6.75 -4.65 -6.59
N LEU A 61 -5.45 -4.88 -6.75
CA LEU A 61 -4.53 -5.35 -5.72
C LEU A 61 -3.32 -4.39 -5.65
N SER A 62 -2.89 -4.03 -4.45
CA SER A 62 -1.64 -3.30 -4.22
C SER A 62 -0.74 -4.13 -3.32
N ILE A 63 0.55 -4.20 -3.67
CA ILE A 63 1.56 -4.96 -2.92
C ILE A 63 2.65 -3.99 -2.43
N ASP A 64 3.01 -4.08 -1.14
CA ASP A 64 4.23 -3.44 -0.60
C ASP A 64 5.46 -4.28 -0.94
N ALA A 65 5.87 -4.19 -2.20
CA ALA A 65 7.14 -4.73 -2.69
C ALA A 65 7.44 -4.11 -4.06
N PRO A 66 8.72 -3.95 -4.44
CA PRO A 66 9.08 -3.66 -5.82
C PRO A 66 8.53 -4.75 -6.75
N LEU A 67 7.71 -4.35 -7.72
CA LEU A 67 7.10 -5.25 -8.71
C LEU A 67 7.63 -5.00 -10.13
N SER A 68 8.33 -3.90 -10.35
CA SER A 68 8.98 -3.58 -11.62
C SER A 68 10.49 -3.45 -11.46
N PHE A 69 11.24 -3.94 -12.45
CA PHE A 69 12.70 -4.00 -12.43
C PHE A 69 13.27 -3.61 -13.79
N SER A 70 14.44 -2.97 -13.78
CA SER A 70 15.24 -2.72 -14.97
C SER A 70 16.61 -3.36 -14.81
N LEU A 71 17.10 -3.98 -15.88
CA LEU A 71 18.45 -4.55 -15.93
C LEU A 71 19.55 -3.47 -15.93
N LYS A 72 19.18 -2.20 -16.16
CA LYS A 72 20.12 -1.07 -16.22
C LYS A 72 20.40 -0.45 -14.85
N VAL A 73 19.69 -0.86 -13.80
CA VAL A 73 19.77 -0.25 -12.46
C VAL A 73 20.83 -0.98 -11.61
N GLU A 74 22.05 -0.44 -11.57
CA GLU A 74 23.18 -1.09 -10.88
C GLU A 74 23.08 -1.07 -9.34
N LYS A 75 22.44 -0.06 -8.75
CA LYS A 75 22.38 0.14 -7.29
C LYS A 75 21.05 -0.25 -6.65
N GLY A 76 20.14 -0.82 -7.45
CA GLY A 76 18.83 -1.25 -6.98
C GLY A 76 17.82 -0.12 -6.69
N PHE A 77 18.13 1.13 -7.02
CA PHE A 77 17.21 2.26 -6.91
C PHE A 77 16.67 2.64 -8.28
N ARG A 78 15.37 2.42 -8.49
CA ARG A 78 14.67 2.84 -9.71
C ARG A 78 14.42 4.34 -9.68
N LEU A 79 14.11 4.89 -10.85
CA LEU A 79 13.68 6.28 -10.99
C LEU A 79 12.50 6.60 -10.06
N ALA A 80 11.53 5.67 -9.95
CA ALA A 80 10.40 5.78 -9.03
C ALA A 80 10.84 5.86 -7.56
N ASP A 81 11.81 5.03 -7.14
CA ASP A 81 12.34 5.01 -5.77
C ASP A 81 13.03 6.34 -5.44
N LEU A 82 13.85 6.85 -6.36
CA LEU A 82 14.54 8.13 -6.20
C LEU A 82 13.54 9.30 -6.14
N ALA A 83 12.52 9.28 -6.99
CA ALA A 83 11.44 10.27 -6.96
C ALA A 83 10.71 10.28 -5.61
N LEU A 84 10.38 9.09 -5.08
CA LEU A 84 9.74 8.97 -3.76
C LEU A 84 10.66 9.45 -2.63
N ARG A 85 11.95 9.13 -2.68
CA ARG A 85 12.95 9.64 -1.70
C ARG A 85 13.03 11.15 -1.71
N ASN A 86 12.96 11.77 -2.89
CA ASN A 86 13.03 13.23 -3.03
C ASN A 86 11.75 13.92 -2.55
N LEU A 87 10.60 13.25 -2.65
CA LEU A 87 9.31 13.70 -2.13
C LEU A 87 9.24 13.68 -0.60
N LEU A 88 9.94 12.75 0.04
CA LEU A 88 9.91 12.59 1.49
C LEU A 88 10.85 13.58 2.21
N PRO A 89 10.44 14.11 3.39
CA PRO A 89 11.33 14.87 4.27
C PRO A 89 12.59 14.09 4.64
N GLY A 90 13.68 14.79 4.93
CA GLY A 90 15.00 14.23 5.23
C GLY A 90 14.99 12.97 6.12
N PRO A 91 14.37 13.01 7.32
CA PRO A 91 14.33 11.85 8.23
C PRO A 91 13.61 10.60 7.67
N TYR A 92 12.74 10.78 6.67
CA TYR A 92 11.88 9.75 6.11
C TYR A 92 12.38 9.20 4.77
N ARG A 93 13.40 9.83 4.15
CA ARG A 93 14.00 9.34 2.90
C ARG A 93 14.58 7.92 3.00
N LYS A 94 14.88 7.47 4.22
CA LYS A 94 15.38 6.12 4.53
C LYS A 94 14.29 5.05 4.58
N TRP A 95 13.02 5.42 4.44
CA TRP A 95 11.93 4.45 4.33
C TRP A 95 11.98 3.70 3.00
N VAL A 96 12.39 4.40 1.93
CA VAL A 96 12.56 3.81 0.61
C VAL A 96 13.90 3.10 0.55
N LEU A 97 13.86 1.78 0.41
CA LEU A 97 15.02 0.93 0.29
C LEU A 97 15.20 0.48 -1.15
N SER A 98 16.46 0.23 -1.54
CA SER A 98 16.73 -0.39 -2.85
C SER A 98 16.21 -1.82 -2.86
N TYR A 99 15.79 -2.33 -4.03
CA TYR A 99 15.37 -3.73 -4.12
C TYR A 99 16.52 -4.71 -3.80
N HIS A 100 17.79 -4.30 -3.95
CA HIS A 100 18.94 -5.08 -3.48
C HIS A 100 18.97 -5.22 -1.95
N THR A 101 18.55 -4.19 -1.21
CA THR A 101 18.48 -4.21 0.27
C THR A 101 17.30 -5.02 0.78
N LEU A 102 16.23 -5.15 -0.01
CA LEU A 102 15.01 -5.87 0.36
C LEU A 102 15.13 -7.40 0.20
N MET A 103 16.30 -7.91 -0.18
CA MET A 103 16.62 -9.34 -0.29
C MET A 103 15.57 -10.11 -1.11
N GLY A 104 14.85 -11.06 -0.51
CA GLY A 104 13.87 -11.91 -1.19
C GLY A 104 12.48 -11.28 -1.36
N ILE A 105 12.19 -10.14 -0.74
CA ILE A 105 10.86 -9.50 -0.83
C ILE A 105 10.47 -9.16 -2.27
N PRO A 106 11.34 -8.56 -3.11
CA PRO A 106 10.98 -8.23 -4.49
C PRO A 106 10.64 -9.48 -5.33
N LEU A 107 11.39 -10.57 -5.16
CA LEU A 107 11.10 -11.83 -5.86
C LEU A 107 9.77 -12.44 -5.40
N ARG A 108 9.47 -12.42 -4.09
CA ARG A 108 8.19 -12.87 -3.55
C ARG A 108 7.02 -12.03 -4.09
N GLY A 109 7.20 -10.71 -4.15
CA GLY A 109 6.23 -9.78 -4.72
C GLY A 109 5.93 -10.10 -6.18
N LEU A 110 6.99 -10.29 -7.00
CA LEU A 110 6.86 -10.65 -8.41
C LEU A 110 6.13 -11.99 -8.59
N LEU A 111 6.53 -13.04 -7.88
CA LEU A 111 5.90 -14.37 -7.98
C LEU A 111 4.44 -14.34 -7.57
N LEU A 112 4.11 -13.61 -6.49
CA LEU A 112 2.73 -13.42 -6.07
C LEU A 112 1.95 -12.65 -7.14
N ALA A 113 2.47 -11.54 -7.64
CA ALA A 113 1.82 -10.75 -8.69
C ALA A 113 1.57 -11.58 -9.96
N GLN A 114 2.56 -12.33 -10.43
CA GLN A 114 2.42 -13.26 -11.57
C GLN A 114 1.29 -14.25 -11.33
N LYS A 115 1.27 -14.90 -10.16
CA LYS A 115 0.28 -15.91 -9.79
C LYS A 115 -1.14 -15.33 -9.72
N LEU A 116 -1.28 -14.11 -9.24
CA LEU A 116 -2.57 -13.42 -9.07
C LEU A 116 -3.07 -12.73 -10.34
N SER A 117 -2.18 -12.38 -11.27
CA SER A 117 -2.51 -11.60 -12.48
C SER A 117 -3.66 -12.15 -13.34
N PRO A 118 -3.87 -13.47 -13.49
CA PRO A 118 -5.00 -13.98 -14.27
C PRO A 118 -6.36 -13.83 -13.57
N TYR A 119 -6.37 -13.51 -12.27
CA TYR A 119 -7.56 -13.56 -11.42
C TYR A 119 -7.92 -12.20 -10.79
N CYS A 120 -7.12 -11.15 -11.03
CA CYS A 120 -7.39 -9.81 -10.54
C CYS A 120 -7.37 -8.79 -11.68
N GLY A 121 -8.14 -7.70 -11.54
CA GLY A 121 -8.30 -6.70 -12.59
C GLY A 121 -7.03 -5.89 -12.84
N THR A 122 -6.40 -5.37 -11.78
CA THR A 122 -5.12 -4.65 -11.86
C THR A 122 -4.26 -4.96 -10.65
N ILE A 123 -2.94 -4.96 -10.86
CA ILE A 123 -1.92 -5.07 -9.82
C ILE A 123 -1.15 -3.76 -9.78
N LEU A 124 -0.91 -3.27 -8.58
CA LEU A 124 -0.22 -2.03 -8.28
C LEU A 124 0.94 -2.32 -7.34
N GLU A 125 2.03 -1.61 -7.54
CA GLU A 125 3.05 -1.45 -6.52
C GLU A 125 2.71 -0.21 -5.67
N THR A 126 2.92 -0.29 -4.36
CA THR A 126 2.80 0.88 -3.48
C THR A 126 3.79 0.85 -2.33
N HIS A 127 3.91 1.97 -1.62
CA HIS A 127 4.68 2.08 -0.40
C HIS A 127 3.73 2.58 0.71
N PRO A 128 3.21 1.69 1.57
CA PRO A 128 2.11 2.00 2.47
C PRO A 128 2.46 3.07 3.49
N ARG A 129 3.67 3.03 4.06
CA ARG A 129 4.12 4.08 4.98
C ARG A 129 4.17 5.46 4.33
N ALA A 130 4.67 5.59 3.10
CA ALA A 130 4.69 6.86 2.39
C ALA A 130 3.28 7.32 2.00
N SER A 131 2.44 6.41 1.50
CA SER A 131 1.01 6.66 1.25
C SER A 131 0.31 7.16 2.52
N PHE A 132 0.55 6.53 3.67
CA PHE A 132 -0.02 6.93 4.95
C PHE A 132 0.45 8.32 5.38
N TYR A 133 1.74 8.63 5.24
CA TYR A 133 2.31 9.96 5.50
C TYR A 133 1.59 11.05 4.69
N PHE A 134 1.39 10.84 3.38
CA PHE A 134 0.73 11.83 2.52
C PHE A 134 -0.80 11.82 2.64
N LEU A 135 -1.38 10.75 3.18
CA LEU A 135 -2.80 10.64 3.48
C LEU A 135 -3.20 11.48 4.69
N LEU A 136 -2.32 11.58 5.68
CA LEU A 136 -2.59 12.30 6.92
C LEU A 136 -2.54 13.84 6.77
N PRO A 137 -3.31 14.57 7.59
CA PRO A 137 -3.12 16.01 7.79
C PRO A 137 -1.68 16.33 8.19
N GLU A 138 -1.20 17.52 7.82
CA GLU A 138 0.22 17.89 7.94
C GLU A 138 0.72 17.78 9.40
N GLU A 139 -0.10 18.23 10.34
CA GLU A 139 0.12 18.20 11.78
C GLU A 139 0.07 16.78 12.40
N LYS A 140 -0.44 15.79 11.65
CA LYS A 140 -0.55 14.40 12.10
C LYS A 140 0.38 13.45 11.36
N ARG A 141 1.18 13.92 10.42
CA ARG A 141 2.06 13.05 9.61
C ARG A 141 3.14 12.32 10.41
N TYR A 142 3.48 12.81 11.60
CA TYR A 142 4.42 12.13 12.50
C TYR A 142 3.95 10.70 12.85
N LEU A 143 2.62 10.46 12.84
CA LEU A 143 2.03 9.15 13.10
C LEU A 143 2.54 8.08 12.14
N ALA A 144 2.83 8.43 10.87
CA ALA A 144 3.39 7.50 9.89
C ALA A 144 4.82 7.04 10.21
N SER A 145 5.55 7.73 11.08
CA SER A 145 6.80 7.20 11.65
C SER A 145 6.56 6.42 12.94
N LYS A 146 5.57 6.86 13.73
CA LYS A 146 5.37 6.41 15.10
C LYS A 146 4.80 5.00 15.19
N TYR A 147 3.78 4.68 14.37
CA TYR A 147 3.04 3.41 14.48
C TYR A 147 3.93 2.16 14.36
N LYS A 148 5.03 2.24 13.59
CA LYS A 148 5.93 1.10 13.34
C LYS A 148 7.17 1.08 14.26
N LYS A 149 7.35 2.08 15.14
CA LYS A 149 8.52 2.18 16.02
C LYS A 149 8.16 2.19 17.51
N GLU A 150 7.15 2.97 17.86
CA GLU A 150 6.83 3.31 19.25
C GLU A 150 5.43 2.80 19.63
N GLY A 151 4.60 2.45 18.64
CA GLY A 151 3.17 2.23 18.84
C GLY A 151 2.42 3.56 18.92
N LEU A 152 1.10 3.48 19.01
CA LEU A 152 0.21 4.63 19.05
C LEU A 152 -0.42 4.77 20.43
N PHE A 153 -0.56 6.01 20.90
CA PHE A 153 -1.35 6.29 22.10
C PHE A 153 -2.85 6.14 21.80
N PRO A 154 -3.70 5.87 22.81
CA PRO A 154 -5.14 5.71 22.62
C PRO A 154 -5.79 6.88 21.84
N GLU A 155 -5.39 8.12 22.13
CA GLU A 155 -5.94 9.31 21.47
C GLU A 155 -5.52 9.42 20.00
N GLU A 156 -4.35 8.89 19.66
CA GLU A 156 -3.85 8.84 18.29
C GLU A 156 -4.58 7.75 17.49
N THR A 157 -4.81 6.60 18.11
CA THR A 157 -5.65 5.53 17.55
C THR A 157 -7.07 6.01 17.32
N ASP A 158 -7.68 6.68 18.31
CA ASP A 158 -9.03 7.24 18.20
C ASP A 158 -9.10 8.34 17.13
N PHE A 159 -8.06 9.18 17.02
CA PHE A 159 -7.93 10.13 15.90
C PHE A 159 -7.93 9.41 14.56
N LEU A 160 -7.12 8.35 14.39
CA LEU A 160 -7.02 7.62 13.13
C LEU A 160 -8.34 6.94 12.76
N ILE A 161 -9.02 6.30 13.72
CA ILE A 161 -10.34 5.70 13.50
C ILE A 161 -11.31 6.74 12.97
N ASN A 162 -11.44 7.88 13.67
CA ASN A 162 -12.31 8.97 13.27
C ASN A 162 -11.92 9.55 11.90
N TYR A 163 -10.62 9.66 11.62
CA TYR A 163 -10.10 10.14 10.35
C TYR A 163 -10.49 9.20 9.20
N PHE A 164 -10.27 7.90 9.33
CA PHE A 164 -10.65 6.94 8.31
C PHE A 164 -12.17 6.84 8.14
N GLU A 165 -12.94 6.85 9.22
CA GLU A 165 -14.40 6.86 9.15
C GLU A 165 -14.93 8.07 8.38
N LYS A 166 -14.41 9.26 8.66
CA LYS A 166 -14.82 10.49 7.97
C LYS A 166 -14.39 10.51 6.49
N HIS A 167 -13.17 10.05 6.18
CA HIS A 167 -12.60 10.18 4.84
C HIS A 167 -12.99 9.05 3.87
N PHE A 168 -13.28 7.87 4.40
CA PHE A 168 -13.53 6.66 3.62
C PHE A 168 -14.87 6.00 3.94
N PHE A 169 -15.63 6.53 4.91
CA PHE A 169 -16.87 5.93 5.39
C PHE A 169 -16.65 4.46 5.77
N ILE A 170 -15.60 4.20 6.55
CA ILE A 170 -15.20 2.87 7.02
C ILE A 170 -15.18 2.83 8.54
N LYS A 171 -15.79 1.81 9.12
CA LYS A 171 -15.68 1.54 10.56
C LYS A 171 -14.51 0.60 10.79
N LEU A 172 -13.58 0.99 11.64
CA LEU A 172 -12.39 0.22 11.97
C LEU A 172 -12.39 -0.13 13.45
N PRO A 173 -12.17 -1.41 13.82
CA PRO A 173 -11.90 -1.76 15.20
C PRO A 173 -10.51 -1.27 15.61
N LYS A 174 -10.32 -1.00 16.90
CA LYS A 174 -9.02 -0.53 17.45
C LYS A 174 -7.87 -1.46 17.10
N MET A 175 -8.12 -2.77 17.02
CA MET A 175 -7.09 -3.77 16.74
C MET A 175 -6.36 -3.58 15.41
N VAL A 176 -6.96 -2.88 14.43
CA VAL A 176 -6.30 -2.52 13.16
C VAL A 176 -4.96 -1.81 13.38
N PHE A 177 -4.80 -1.13 14.51
CA PHE A 177 -3.62 -0.36 14.86
C PHE A 177 -2.63 -1.10 15.77
N ASP A 178 -2.95 -2.34 16.19
CA ASP A 178 -2.11 -3.13 17.09
C ASP A 178 -0.90 -3.77 16.38
N LYS A 179 -1.02 -3.96 15.04
CA LYS A 179 0.03 -4.56 14.20
C LYS A 179 0.38 -3.62 13.06
N ALA A 180 1.61 -3.13 13.06
CA ALA A 180 2.07 -2.16 12.07
C ALA A 180 1.97 -2.70 10.63
N ASP A 181 2.29 -3.97 10.43
CA ASP A 181 2.24 -4.61 9.12
C ASP A 181 0.79 -4.87 8.63
N PHE A 182 -0.16 -5.07 9.56
CA PHE A 182 -1.59 -5.07 9.24
C PHE A 182 -2.04 -3.71 8.73
N LEU A 183 -1.62 -2.63 9.42
CA LEU A 183 -1.91 -1.27 8.97
C LEU A 183 -1.29 -1.02 7.58
N ASP A 184 -0.07 -1.49 7.32
CA ASP A 184 0.56 -1.39 6.00
C ASP A 184 -0.27 -2.10 4.92
N ALA A 185 -0.75 -3.33 5.17
CA ALA A 185 -1.66 -4.04 4.27
C ALA A 185 -3.01 -3.30 4.09
N PHE A 186 -3.55 -2.71 5.15
CA PHE A 186 -4.75 -1.88 5.08
C PHE A 186 -4.55 -0.64 4.20
N ILE A 187 -3.42 0.06 4.33
CA ILE A 187 -3.10 1.21 3.46
C ILE A 187 -2.90 0.76 2.01
N CYS A 188 -2.30 -0.41 1.77
CA CYS A 188 -2.26 -1.01 0.43
C CYS A 188 -3.67 -1.23 -0.12
N SER A 189 -4.60 -1.76 0.68
CA SER A 189 -5.98 -2.03 0.25
C SER A 189 -6.76 -0.73 -0.06
N LEU A 190 -6.52 0.33 0.71
CA LEU A 190 -7.04 1.67 0.42
C LEU A 190 -6.45 2.23 -0.87
N THR A 191 -5.16 2.00 -1.14
CA THR A 191 -4.51 2.43 -2.39
C THR A 191 -5.17 1.78 -3.60
N SER A 192 -5.45 0.47 -3.53
CA SER A 192 -6.22 -0.28 -4.55
C SER A 192 -7.62 0.32 -4.77
N TYR A 193 -8.31 0.65 -3.68
CA TYR A 193 -9.63 1.28 -3.75
C TYR A 193 -9.57 2.66 -4.43
N ILE A 194 -8.61 3.49 -4.04
CA ILE A 194 -8.45 4.84 -4.55
C ILE A 194 -8.04 4.82 -6.02
N TYR A 195 -7.18 3.91 -6.46
CA TYR A 195 -6.82 3.75 -7.87
C TYR A 195 -8.05 3.57 -8.75
N VAL A 196 -9.03 2.77 -8.30
CA VAL A 196 -10.24 2.51 -9.07
C VAL A 196 -11.27 3.65 -8.96
N LYS A 197 -11.34 4.34 -7.82
CA LYS A 197 -12.45 5.29 -7.53
C LYS A 197 -12.10 6.76 -7.59
N ALA A 198 -10.83 7.10 -7.41
CA ALA A 198 -10.32 8.45 -7.39
C ALA A 198 -8.81 8.45 -7.70
N PRO A 199 -8.39 7.95 -8.88
CA PRO A 199 -6.98 7.84 -9.25
C PRO A 199 -6.25 9.19 -9.21
N GLU A 200 -6.96 10.31 -9.34
CA GLU A 200 -6.42 11.67 -9.22
C GLU A 200 -5.90 12.02 -7.81
N LYS A 201 -6.18 11.18 -6.81
CA LYS A 201 -5.62 11.28 -5.45
C LYS A 201 -4.34 10.46 -5.27
N LEU A 202 -3.90 9.75 -6.31
CA LEU A 202 -2.64 9.04 -6.34
C LEU A 202 -1.63 9.81 -7.17
N LEU A 203 -0.37 9.73 -6.76
CA LEU A 203 0.76 10.09 -7.59
C LEU A 203 1.31 8.82 -8.22
N PHE A 204 1.37 8.80 -9.55
CA PHE A 204 2.08 7.79 -10.32
C PHE A 204 3.54 8.18 -10.36
N LEU A 205 4.41 7.35 -9.79
CA LEU A 205 5.83 7.61 -9.79
C LEU A 205 6.41 7.33 -11.19
N PRO A 206 7.43 8.11 -11.61
CA PRO A 206 8.02 7.98 -12.93
C PRO A 206 8.60 6.58 -13.12
N GLN A 207 8.42 6.03 -14.32
CA GLN A 207 8.90 4.72 -14.73
C GLN A 207 10.03 4.86 -15.75
N GLU A 208 11.01 3.96 -15.70
CA GLU A 208 11.97 3.81 -16.79
C GLU A 208 11.30 3.19 -18.03
N GLU A 209 11.84 3.45 -19.22
CA GLU A 209 11.31 2.90 -20.47
C GLU A 209 11.48 1.37 -20.58
N ASP A 210 12.50 0.83 -19.92
CA ASP A 210 12.93 -0.57 -20.02
C ASP A 210 12.66 -1.32 -18.70
N LEU A 211 11.38 -1.35 -18.33
CA LEU A 211 10.88 -2.05 -17.15
C LEU A 211 10.24 -3.39 -17.52
N THR A 212 10.54 -4.39 -16.69
CA THR A 212 9.84 -5.68 -16.67
C THR A 212 9.11 -5.84 -15.34
N GLY A 213 7.98 -6.53 -15.32
CA GLY A 213 7.22 -6.80 -14.09
C GLY A 213 5.77 -6.32 -14.12
N PHE A 214 5.23 -5.90 -12.98
CA PHE A 214 3.80 -5.61 -12.81
C PHE A 214 3.51 -4.22 -12.29
N GLY A 215 2.52 -3.59 -12.92
CA GLY A 215 1.78 -2.47 -12.36
C GLY A 215 2.55 -1.14 -12.30
N PRO A 216 1.83 -0.01 -12.23
CA PRO A 216 2.42 1.25 -11.85
C PRO A 216 2.82 1.24 -10.37
N PHE A 217 3.91 1.94 -10.04
CA PHE A 217 4.23 2.29 -8.66
C PHE A 217 3.50 3.58 -8.29
N VAL A 218 2.51 3.47 -7.41
CA VAL A 218 1.66 4.57 -6.97
C VAL A 218 1.71 4.79 -5.47
N ILE A 219 1.56 6.04 -5.05
CA ILE A 219 1.37 6.40 -3.64
C ILE A 219 0.18 7.35 -3.51
N TYR A 220 -0.47 7.35 -2.35
CA TYR A 220 -1.45 8.40 -2.06
C TYR A 220 -0.76 9.77 -2.01
N PHE A 221 -1.34 10.78 -2.66
CA PHE A 221 -0.76 12.13 -2.67
C PHE A 221 -1.82 13.21 -2.89
N LYS A 222 -2.11 14.00 -1.86
CA LYS A 222 -3.19 15.02 -1.88
C LYS A 222 -2.79 16.37 -2.50
N LYS A 223 -1.50 16.64 -2.80
CA LYS A 223 -1.04 17.98 -3.22
C LYS A 223 -0.98 18.15 -4.75
N ARG A 224 -2.07 18.69 -5.34
CA ARG A 224 -2.15 19.09 -6.78
C ARG A 224 -1.01 20.02 -7.25
N LYS A 225 -0.53 20.95 -6.41
CA LYS A 225 0.50 21.94 -6.81
C LYS A 225 1.93 21.39 -6.91
N VAL A 226 2.25 20.28 -6.24
CA VAL A 226 3.60 19.69 -6.25
C VAL A 226 3.77 18.69 -7.39
N ALA A 227 2.72 17.92 -7.70
CA ALA A 227 2.69 17.02 -8.86
C ALA A 227 3.02 17.77 -10.17
N LEU A 228 2.41 18.95 -10.38
CA LEU A 228 2.67 19.83 -11.52
C LEU A 228 4.12 20.35 -11.61
N LYS A 229 4.85 20.40 -10.49
CA LYS A 229 6.26 20.84 -10.47
C LYS A 229 7.21 19.69 -10.79
N LEU A 230 6.84 18.46 -10.42
CA LEU A 230 7.60 17.25 -10.78
C LEU A 230 7.44 16.90 -12.26
N GLU A 231 6.23 17.01 -12.81
CA GLU A 231 6.00 16.81 -14.26
C GLU A 231 6.81 17.76 -15.14
N LYS A 232 7.07 18.99 -14.66
CA LYS A 232 7.89 19.98 -15.37
C LYS A 232 9.40 19.75 -15.28
N ASN A 233 9.86 19.00 -14.28
CA ASN A 233 11.28 18.69 -14.09
C ASN A 233 11.68 17.32 -14.66
N LEU A 234 10.69 16.55 -15.15
CA LEU A 234 10.85 15.22 -15.75
C LEU A 234 10.64 15.24 -17.27
N ARG A 235 10.40 16.42 -17.86
CA ARG A 235 10.43 16.69 -19.31
C ARG A 235 11.62 17.58 -19.63
#